data_AF-A0A4Z0Z6A8-F1
#
_entry.id   AF-A0A4Z0Z6A8-F1
#
_cell.length_a   1.000
_cell.length_b   1.000
_cell.length_c   1.000
_cell.angle_alpha   90.00
_cell.angle_beta   90.00
_cell.angle_gamma   90.00
#
_symmetry.space_group_name_H-M   'P 1'
#
loop_
_entity.id
_entity.type
_entity.pdbx_description
1 polymer ?
#
loop_
_entity_poly.entity_id
_entity_poly.type
_entity_poly.pdbx_seq_one_letter_code
_entity_poly.pdbx_strand_id
1 'polypeptide(L)'
;MRGLGKPGRQLMKLCQSRAILQRALAPISAAQQYRYTSATSDTSQRGAGSVNIEAIRADMLSRPPQMHSDMMHPTNSYLLTEALSDFLPEECFTEQQIPRENVSKTSIPIEFFERYEKPTVIVPAGHHLVYFPLHLRGSQLCPDGTDPYHSPRGTPFTRRMWAGGSIQGFRGMLLDEQSVCLERIVDVKVQGSAGAEKIFVEVLREYTSFEDFNNRIDPKSQTLRPHDLPLDPSFMFSADDPFNYGPKGLTEHRTLVFMREPSDKEKKTNLEKQRIVKAPKKPDYSVTLTPTPTLLFHYSALTYNAHRIHLDRSYCREVEGYQDLLVHGPLSLSLMLSVLQSRLTQDKNQCAIIDNIDYRHLAPLYVGQPMRICVALQKPLATKSEKKYSGDEGQRSKVKGERKGEELEEEEVLEVYLGMDKWDIWVENQDGSLCVKGTAETVKGQILSDWDKLRPSQRRVWKRLIEIGMANEAGMASETAKRGHW
;
A
#
# COMPACT_ATOMS: atom_id res chain seq x y z
N MET A 1 -32.55 -28.92 -30.48
CA MET A 1 -32.01 -29.42 -29.18
C MET A 1 -32.32 -30.90 -28.92
N ARG A 2 -31.96 -31.83 -29.82
CA ARG A 2 -32.07 -33.28 -29.56
C ARG A 2 -30.92 -34.05 -30.23
N GLY A 3 -29.68 -33.69 -29.89
CA GLY A 3 -28.50 -34.34 -30.49
C GLY A 3 -27.21 -34.28 -29.68
N LEU A 4 -27.24 -33.84 -28.41
CA LEU A 4 -26.04 -33.82 -27.57
C LEU A 4 -26.22 -34.81 -26.41
N GLY A 5 -25.25 -35.72 -26.30
CA GLY A 5 -25.13 -36.70 -25.22
C GLY A 5 -24.89 -36.05 -23.85
N LYS A 6 -24.95 -36.87 -22.78
CA LYS A 6 -24.91 -36.42 -21.38
C LYS A 6 -23.77 -35.42 -21.05
N PRO A 7 -22.53 -35.55 -21.58
CA PRO A 7 -21.46 -34.58 -21.29
C PRO A 7 -21.75 -33.18 -21.85
N GLY A 8 -22.36 -33.09 -23.04
CA GLY A 8 -22.70 -31.81 -23.69
C GLY A 8 -23.83 -31.04 -23.00
N ARG A 9 -24.72 -31.75 -22.27
CA ARG A 9 -25.76 -31.10 -21.45
C ARG A 9 -25.22 -30.58 -20.12
N GLN A 10 -24.12 -31.14 -19.63
CA GLN A 10 -23.48 -30.73 -18.37
C GLN A 10 -22.64 -29.45 -18.55
N LEU A 11 -21.92 -29.34 -19.68
CA LEU A 11 -21.24 -28.09 -20.07
C LEU A 11 -22.24 -26.93 -20.31
N MET A 12 -23.38 -27.19 -20.93
CA MET A 12 -24.40 -26.14 -21.14
C MET A 12 -25.10 -25.71 -19.84
N LYS A 13 -25.27 -26.61 -18.86
CA LYS A 13 -25.75 -26.24 -17.52
C LYS A 13 -24.73 -25.39 -16.74
N LEU A 14 -23.42 -25.64 -16.91
CA LEU A 14 -22.35 -24.80 -16.35
C LEU A 14 -22.27 -23.42 -17.04
N CYS A 15 -22.59 -23.32 -18.33
CA CYS A 15 -22.71 -22.03 -19.01
C CYS A 15 -23.98 -21.26 -18.62
N GLN A 16 -25.08 -21.94 -18.31
CA GLN A 16 -26.33 -21.31 -17.88
C GLN A 16 -26.33 -20.89 -16.40
N SER A 17 -25.58 -21.55 -15.52
CA SER A 17 -25.36 -21.08 -14.14
C SER A 17 -24.44 -19.85 -14.08
N ARG A 18 -23.56 -19.65 -15.08
CA ARG A 18 -22.81 -18.39 -15.26
C ARG A 18 -23.72 -17.20 -15.61
N ALA A 19 -24.87 -17.43 -16.24
CA ALA A 19 -25.83 -16.37 -16.56
C ALA A 19 -26.57 -15.82 -15.32
N ILE A 20 -26.59 -16.58 -14.21
CA ILE A 20 -27.13 -16.10 -12.93
C ILE A 20 -26.09 -15.25 -12.18
N LEU A 21 -24.79 -15.55 -12.34
CA LEU A 21 -23.68 -14.72 -11.85
C LEU A 21 -23.54 -13.37 -12.58
N GLN A 22 -24.04 -13.26 -13.82
CA GLN A 22 -24.07 -11.99 -14.55
C GLN A 22 -25.13 -11.00 -14.06
N ARG A 23 -26.11 -11.43 -13.25
CA ARG A 23 -27.14 -10.51 -12.71
C ARG A 23 -26.72 -9.77 -11.44
N ALA A 24 -25.72 -10.28 -10.70
CA ALA A 24 -25.11 -9.56 -9.58
C ALA A 24 -23.90 -8.69 -10.00
N LEU A 25 -23.41 -8.88 -11.23
CA LEU A 25 -22.30 -8.13 -11.83
C LEU A 25 -22.78 -7.37 -13.08
N ALA A 26 -23.94 -6.70 -12.99
CA ALA A 26 -24.12 -5.55 -13.86
C ALA A 26 -23.08 -4.53 -13.39
N PRO A 27 -22.07 -4.16 -14.20
CA PRO A 27 -21.33 -2.95 -13.90
C PRO A 27 -22.38 -1.85 -13.85
N ILE A 28 -22.60 -1.27 -12.67
CA ILE A 28 -23.27 0.01 -12.56
C ILE A 28 -22.53 0.86 -13.58
N SER A 29 -23.23 1.26 -14.64
CA SER A 29 -22.63 1.94 -15.77
C SER A 29 -22.23 3.34 -15.32
N ALA A 30 -21.09 3.44 -14.62
CA ALA A 30 -20.33 4.67 -14.49
C ALA A 30 -19.57 5.01 -15.79
N ALA A 31 -19.96 4.37 -16.90
CA ALA A 31 -19.81 4.95 -18.23
C ALA A 31 -20.77 6.13 -18.39
N GLN A 32 -20.68 7.13 -17.50
CA GLN A 32 -20.99 8.48 -17.92
C GLN A 32 -20.05 8.75 -19.09
N GLN A 33 -20.62 9.09 -20.24
CA GLN A 33 -19.86 9.56 -21.38
C GLN A 33 -19.16 10.84 -20.96
N TYR A 34 -17.94 10.70 -20.44
CA TYR A 34 -17.07 11.81 -20.08
C TYR A 34 -16.62 12.47 -21.38
N ARG A 35 -17.47 13.33 -21.94
CA ARG A 35 -17.06 14.23 -23.01
C ARG A 35 -16.08 15.21 -22.40
N TYR A 36 -14.80 14.90 -22.53
CA TYR A 36 -13.75 15.89 -22.41
C TYR A 36 -13.96 16.86 -23.57
N THR A 37 -14.67 17.97 -23.33
CA THR A 37 -14.61 19.09 -24.26
C THR A 37 -13.19 19.61 -24.14
N SER A 38 -12.33 19.22 -25.09
CA SER A 38 -11.08 19.91 -25.33
C SER A 38 -11.42 21.39 -25.48
N ALA A 39 -11.08 22.19 -24.48
CA ALA A 39 -11.12 23.64 -24.59
C ALA A 39 -9.96 24.07 -25.49
N THR A 40 -10.05 23.70 -26.77
CA THR A 40 -9.11 24.10 -27.82
C THR A 40 -9.93 24.62 -28.99
N SER A 41 -10.52 25.80 -28.82
CA SER A 41 -10.78 26.83 -29.84
C SER A 41 -11.84 27.83 -29.36
N ASP A 42 -11.49 28.71 -28.43
CA ASP A 42 -11.96 30.12 -28.41
C ASP A 42 -11.29 30.87 -27.26
N THR A 43 -10.00 31.14 -27.40
CA THR A 43 -9.29 32.15 -26.60
C THR A 43 -9.55 33.54 -27.18
N SER A 44 -10.82 33.92 -27.26
CA SER A 44 -11.22 35.32 -27.31
C SER A 44 -12.13 35.60 -26.12
N GLN A 45 -11.58 36.29 -25.12
CA GLN A 45 -12.33 37.05 -24.13
C GLN A 45 -13.41 36.27 -23.36
N ARG A 46 -13.01 35.35 -22.49
CA ARG A 46 -13.73 35.15 -21.22
C ARG A 46 -12.78 35.52 -20.11
N GLY A 47 -13.12 36.61 -19.41
CA GLY A 47 -12.35 37.12 -18.28
C GLY A 47 -12.10 36.03 -17.25
N ALA A 48 -11.07 36.26 -16.43
CA ALA A 48 -10.75 35.48 -15.23
C ALA A 48 -11.95 35.45 -14.28
N GLY A 49 -12.94 34.60 -14.58
CA GLY A 49 -14.00 34.25 -13.66
C GLY A 49 -13.36 33.56 -12.47
N SER A 50 -13.68 34.01 -11.27
CA SER A 50 -13.23 33.34 -10.06
C SER A 50 -13.58 31.86 -10.15
N VAL A 51 -12.60 31.00 -9.87
CA VAL A 51 -12.83 29.56 -9.79
C VAL A 51 -13.87 29.34 -8.70
N ASN A 52 -15.02 28.75 -9.05
CA ASN A 52 -16.02 28.39 -8.07
C ASN A 52 -15.57 27.12 -7.34
N ILE A 53 -14.81 27.31 -6.27
CA ILE A 53 -14.23 26.24 -5.45
C ILE A 53 -15.32 25.34 -4.86
N GLU A 54 -16.43 25.93 -4.41
CA GLU A 54 -17.53 25.18 -3.81
C GLU A 54 -18.20 24.26 -4.84
N ALA A 55 -18.38 24.74 -6.07
CA ALA A 55 -18.89 23.90 -7.16
C ALA A 55 -17.95 22.73 -7.50
N ILE A 56 -16.62 22.96 -7.49
CA ILE A 56 -15.63 21.89 -7.71
C ILE A 56 -15.71 20.85 -6.58
N ARG A 57 -15.71 21.32 -5.32
CA ARG A 57 -15.81 20.46 -4.14
C ARG A 57 -17.11 19.64 -4.17
N ALA A 58 -18.24 20.27 -4.45
CA ALA A 58 -19.54 19.61 -4.56
C ALA A 58 -19.57 18.57 -5.69
N ASP A 59 -19.09 18.91 -6.89
CA ASP A 59 -19.00 17.95 -8.01
C ASP A 59 -18.17 16.73 -7.62
N MET A 60 -16.95 16.93 -7.13
CA MET A 60 -16.01 15.85 -6.85
C MET A 60 -16.47 14.95 -5.70
N LEU A 61 -17.02 15.52 -4.62
CA LEU A 61 -17.55 14.74 -3.50
C LEU A 61 -18.87 14.03 -3.83
N SER A 62 -19.60 14.48 -4.85
CA SER A 62 -20.83 13.81 -5.31
C SER A 62 -20.57 12.61 -6.23
N ARG A 63 -19.32 12.36 -6.65
CA ARG A 63 -18.99 11.27 -7.57
C ARG A 63 -19.18 9.92 -6.86
N PRO A 64 -19.82 8.94 -7.52
CA PRO A 64 -20.01 7.62 -6.91
C PRO A 64 -18.65 6.94 -6.69
N PRO A 65 -18.51 6.11 -5.64
CA PRO A 65 -17.37 5.21 -5.46
C PRO A 65 -17.10 4.35 -6.70
N GLN A 66 -15.83 4.06 -6.97
CA GLN A 66 -15.38 3.14 -8.02
C GLN A 66 -15.02 1.79 -7.41
N MET A 67 -15.46 0.71 -8.04
CA MET A 67 -15.12 -0.65 -7.64
C MET A 67 -14.15 -1.24 -8.66
N HIS A 68 -12.97 -1.65 -8.20
CA HIS A 68 -11.97 -2.34 -9.01
C HIS A 68 -11.82 -3.75 -8.48
N SER A 69 -12.19 -4.76 -9.27
CA SER A 69 -11.91 -6.16 -8.95
C SER A 69 -10.62 -6.60 -9.62
N ASP A 70 -9.82 -7.40 -8.94
CA ASP A 70 -8.64 -8.02 -9.53
C ASP A 70 -8.46 -9.46 -9.03
N MET A 71 -7.71 -10.25 -9.79
CA MET A 71 -7.17 -11.52 -9.32
C MET A 71 -5.76 -11.23 -8.84
N MET A 72 -5.45 -11.52 -7.57
CA MET A 72 -4.14 -11.30 -6.97
C MET A 72 -3.11 -12.33 -7.44
N HIS A 73 -3.02 -12.55 -8.76
CA HIS A 73 -2.15 -13.54 -9.37
C HIS A 73 -0.68 -13.21 -9.04
N PRO A 74 0.15 -14.20 -8.66
CA PRO A 74 1.56 -13.99 -8.30
C PRO A 74 2.39 -13.29 -9.38
N THR A 75 2.00 -13.40 -10.65
CA THR A 75 2.73 -12.81 -11.79
C THR A 75 2.99 -11.31 -11.65
N ASN A 76 2.03 -10.49 -11.26
CA ASN A 76 2.27 -9.04 -11.19
C ASN A 76 3.29 -8.70 -10.09
N SER A 77 3.16 -9.36 -8.93
CA SER A 77 4.12 -9.26 -7.83
C SER A 77 5.52 -9.73 -8.24
N TYR A 78 5.60 -10.86 -8.96
CA TYR A 78 6.85 -11.40 -9.49
C TYR A 78 7.50 -10.46 -10.51
N LEU A 79 6.74 -9.95 -11.48
CA LEU A 79 7.25 -9.01 -12.49
C LEU A 79 7.69 -7.68 -11.86
N LEU A 80 7.04 -7.24 -10.78
CA LEU A 80 7.53 -6.11 -10.00
C LEU A 80 8.89 -6.44 -9.36
N THR A 81 9.04 -7.60 -8.72
CA THR A 81 10.33 -8.05 -8.18
C THR A 81 11.41 -8.08 -9.25
N GLU A 82 11.14 -8.70 -10.41
CA GLU A 82 12.06 -8.75 -11.55
C GLU A 82 12.44 -7.35 -12.07
N ALA A 83 11.48 -6.42 -12.11
CA ALA A 83 11.78 -5.05 -12.54
C ALA A 83 12.66 -4.30 -11.52
N LEU A 84 12.61 -4.68 -10.23
CA LEU A 84 13.36 -4.03 -9.16
C LEU A 84 14.72 -4.71 -8.86
N SER A 85 14.92 -5.97 -9.24
CA SER A 85 16.12 -6.76 -8.91
C SER A 85 17.40 -6.20 -9.53
N ASP A 86 17.31 -5.53 -10.68
CA ASP A 86 18.45 -4.80 -11.28
C ASP A 86 18.90 -3.58 -10.45
N PHE A 87 18.06 -3.10 -9.52
CA PHE A 87 18.23 -1.83 -8.81
C PHE A 87 18.36 -1.96 -7.29
N LEU A 88 17.92 -3.07 -6.72
CA LEU A 88 17.94 -3.32 -5.28
C LEU A 88 18.82 -4.54 -4.95
N PRO A 89 19.56 -4.52 -3.85
CA PRO A 89 20.25 -5.70 -3.33
C PRO A 89 19.27 -6.86 -3.07
N GLU A 90 19.73 -8.10 -3.20
CA GLU A 90 18.93 -9.31 -2.94
C GLU A 90 18.25 -9.31 -1.56
N GLU A 91 18.90 -8.73 -0.55
CA GLU A 91 18.35 -8.59 0.81
C GLU A 91 17.07 -7.76 0.87
N CYS A 92 16.72 -6.99 -0.17
CA CYS A 92 15.46 -6.25 -0.28
C CYS A 92 14.25 -7.11 -0.69
N PHE A 93 14.46 -8.38 -0.98
CA PHE A 93 13.42 -9.32 -1.39
C PHE A 93 13.29 -10.47 -0.38
N THR A 94 12.08 -10.97 -0.18
CA THR A 94 11.89 -12.19 0.63
C THR A 94 12.31 -13.42 -0.15
N GLU A 95 12.61 -14.54 0.54
CA GLU A 95 12.96 -15.82 -0.12
C GLU A 95 11.88 -16.29 -1.11
N GLN A 96 10.62 -15.91 -0.89
CA GLN A 96 9.49 -16.22 -1.77
C GLN A 96 9.47 -15.36 -3.04
N GLN A 97 10.13 -14.20 -3.01
CA GLN A 97 10.23 -13.26 -4.13
C GLN A 97 11.46 -13.52 -5.00
N ILE A 98 12.53 -14.09 -4.44
CA ILE A 98 13.78 -14.32 -5.17
C ILE A 98 13.61 -15.46 -6.18
N PRO A 99 13.95 -15.26 -7.47
CA PRO A 99 13.92 -16.31 -8.46
C PRO A 99 14.93 -17.41 -8.08
N ARG A 100 14.51 -18.67 -7.97
CA ARG A 100 15.45 -19.78 -7.79
C ARG A 100 16.27 -19.95 -9.07
N GLU A 101 17.49 -19.39 -9.08
CA GLU A 101 18.39 -19.38 -10.24
C GLU A 101 18.74 -20.76 -10.83
N ASN A 102 18.41 -21.86 -10.13
CA ASN A 102 18.81 -23.22 -10.49
C ASN A 102 17.72 -24.12 -11.10
N VAL A 103 16.59 -23.59 -11.56
CA VAL A 103 15.72 -24.41 -12.43
C VAL A 103 16.27 -24.36 -13.86
N SER A 104 17.07 -25.38 -14.20
CA SER A 104 17.48 -25.74 -15.56
C SER A 104 16.42 -25.30 -16.59
N LYS A 105 16.74 -24.27 -17.39
CA LYS A 105 15.92 -23.81 -18.54
C LYS A 105 15.76 -24.88 -19.63
N THR A 106 16.33 -26.07 -19.43
CA THR A 106 16.40 -27.17 -20.39
C THR A 106 15.46 -28.35 -20.10
N SER A 107 14.70 -28.31 -19.01
CA SER A 107 13.74 -29.37 -18.69
C SER A 107 12.54 -28.79 -17.96
N ILE A 108 11.34 -28.88 -18.56
CA ILE A 108 10.07 -28.61 -17.87
C ILE A 108 9.92 -29.69 -16.80
N PRO A 109 10.06 -29.40 -15.49
CA PRO A 109 9.83 -30.39 -14.46
C PRO A 109 8.31 -30.62 -14.41
N ILE A 110 7.86 -31.82 -14.72
CA ILE A 110 6.44 -32.23 -14.63
C ILE A 110 5.92 -32.03 -13.19
N GLU A 111 6.81 -32.07 -12.21
CA GLU A 111 6.56 -31.79 -10.78
C GLU A 111 6.10 -30.34 -10.48
N PHE A 112 6.27 -29.38 -11.41
CA PHE A 112 5.78 -27.99 -11.24
C PHE A 112 4.25 -27.92 -11.11
N PHE A 113 3.54 -28.94 -11.60
CA PHE A 113 2.08 -29.03 -11.49
C PHE A 113 1.59 -29.76 -10.22
N GLU A 114 2.47 -30.39 -9.44
CA GLU A 114 2.08 -31.33 -8.36
C GLU A 114 2.09 -30.75 -6.94
N ARG A 115 2.26 -29.43 -6.75
CA ARG A 115 2.00 -28.78 -5.44
C ARG A 115 1.07 -27.56 -5.59
N TYR A 116 -0.21 -27.85 -5.77
CA TYR A 116 -1.30 -26.90 -5.46
C TYR A 116 -1.92 -27.21 -4.09
N GLU A 117 -1.10 -27.45 -3.06
CA GLU A 117 -1.54 -27.15 -1.70
C GLU A 117 -1.39 -25.64 -1.53
N LYS A 118 -2.49 -24.89 -1.60
CA LYS A 118 -2.51 -23.42 -1.58
C LYS A 118 -1.69 -22.87 -0.40
N PRO A 119 -0.47 -22.37 -0.60
CA PRO A 119 0.16 -21.54 0.41
C PRO A 119 -0.53 -20.18 0.30
N THR A 120 -1.22 -19.74 1.34
CA THR A 120 -1.74 -18.37 1.41
C THR A 120 -0.57 -17.41 1.61
N VAL A 121 0.03 -16.96 0.51
CA VAL A 121 1.17 -16.03 0.52
C VAL A 121 0.63 -14.60 0.69
N ILE A 122 1.06 -13.91 1.73
CA ILE A 122 0.73 -12.49 1.95
C ILE A 122 1.35 -11.66 0.82
N VAL A 123 0.59 -10.70 0.29
CA VAL A 123 1.10 -9.75 -0.70
C VAL A 123 2.23 -8.92 -0.06
N PRO A 124 3.45 -8.91 -0.62
CA PRO A 124 4.54 -8.12 -0.04
C PRO A 124 4.19 -6.63 0.06
N ALA A 125 4.72 -5.95 1.08
CA ALA A 125 4.43 -4.54 1.30
C ALA A 125 4.76 -3.70 0.05
N GLY A 126 3.78 -2.89 -0.40
CA GLY A 126 3.90 -2.07 -1.60
C GLY A 126 3.59 -2.78 -2.92
N HIS A 127 3.43 -4.11 -2.94
CA HIS A 127 3.09 -4.84 -4.18
C HIS A 127 1.63 -4.70 -4.58
N HIS A 128 0.71 -4.40 -3.66
CA HIS A 128 -0.68 -4.08 -3.98
C HIS A 128 -0.83 -2.91 -4.98
N LEU A 129 0.19 -2.06 -5.14
CA LEU A 129 0.21 -0.93 -6.07
C LEU A 129 0.23 -1.35 -7.56
N VAL A 130 0.66 -2.59 -7.87
CA VAL A 130 0.62 -3.16 -9.23
C VAL A 130 -0.62 -4.06 -9.48
N TYR A 131 -1.64 -3.89 -8.64
CA TYR A 131 -2.95 -4.51 -8.79
C TYR A 131 -4.03 -3.42 -8.82
N PHE A 132 -5.26 -3.84 -9.14
CA PHE A 132 -6.43 -2.96 -9.26
C PHE A 132 -6.22 -1.84 -10.27
N PRO A 133 -5.85 -2.17 -11.52
CA PRO A 133 -5.59 -1.18 -12.56
C PRO A 133 -6.84 -0.36 -12.87
N LEU A 134 -6.61 0.77 -13.53
CA LEU A 134 -7.69 1.58 -14.09
C LEU A 134 -8.39 0.81 -15.21
N HIS A 135 -9.70 0.60 -15.11
CA HIS A 135 -10.49 -0.09 -16.14
C HIS A 135 -10.99 0.87 -17.24
N LEU A 136 -10.15 1.82 -17.65
CA LEU A 136 -10.46 2.82 -18.68
C LEU A 136 -9.73 2.53 -19.98
N ARG A 137 -10.41 2.76 -21.11
CA ARG A 137 -9.79 2.76 -22.44
C ARG A 137 -8.98 4.04 -22.61
N GLY A 138 -7.94 4.00 -23.44
CA GLY A 138 -7.14 5.19 -23.75
C GLY A 138 -7.98 6.40 -24.21
N SER A 139 -9.07 6.17 -24.95
CA SER A 139 -10.00 7.22 -25.39
C SER A 139 -10.84 7.87 -24.27
N GLN A 140 -10.79 7.31 -23.05
CA GLN A 140 -11.52 7.79 -21.88
C GLN A 140 -10.59 8.47 -20.86
N LEU A 141 -9.28 8.45 -21.08
CA LEU A 141 -8.30 9.11 -20.23
C LEU A 141 -8.27 10.62 -20.50
N CYS A 142 -7.74 11.38 -19.55
CA CYS A 142 -7.36 12.76 -19.76
C CYS A 142 -6.26 12.89 -20.85
N PRO A 143 -6.07 14.06 -21.47
CA PRO A 143 -5.05 14.27 -22.52
C PRO A 143 -3.60 13.96 -22.09
N ASP A 144 -3.33 13.99 -20.79
CA ASP A 144 -2.06 13.61 -20.18
C ASP A 144 -1.96 12.11 -19.85
N GLY A 145 -2.99 11.32 -20.15
CA GLY A 145 -3.07 9.89 -19.87
C GLY A 145 -3.54 9.54 -18.45
N THR A 146 -4.04 10.52 -17.69
CA THR A 146 -4.52 10.32 -16.32
C THR A 146 -6.00 9.93 -16.23
N ASP A 147 -6.39 9.39 -15.08
CA ASP A 147 -7.79 9.08 -14.78
C ASP A 147 -8.60 10.37 -14.56
N PRO A 148 -9.69 10.60 -15.33
CA PRO A 148 -10.57 11.73 -15.12
C PRO A 148 -11.38 11.66 -13.81
N TYR A 149 -11.49 10.51 -13.14
CA TYR A 149 -12.29 10.35 -11.91
C TYR A 149 -11.78 11.19 -10.74
N HIS A 150 -10.47 11.45 -10.64
CA HIS A 150 -9.92 12.34 -9.59
C HIS A 150 -9.78 13.79 -10.03
N SER A 151 -9.98 14.08 -11.33
CA SER A 151 -9.66 15.39 -11.89
C SER A 151 -10.75 16.44 -11.61
N PRO A 152 -10.40 17.70 -11.30
CA PRO A 152 -11.34 18.82 -11.24
C PRO A 152 -11.72 19.23 -12.68
N ARG A 153 -12.69 18.50 -13.27
CA ARG A 153 -13.04 18.60 -14.69
C ARG A 153 -13.59 19.98 -15.05
N GLY A 154 -13.29 20.44 -16.28
CA GLY A 154 -13.75 21.74 -16.76
C GLY A 154 -13.10 22.93 -16.06
N THR A 155 -12.00 22.69 -15.33
CA THR A 155 -11.23 23.72 -14.62
C THR A 155 -9.82 23.84 -15.23
N PRO A 156 -9.09 24.93 -14.95
CA PRO A 156 -7.71 25.08 -15.40
C PRO A 156 -6.69 24.25 -14.61
N PHE A 157 -7.11 23.43 -13.63
CA PHE A 157 -6.21 22.59 -12.81
C PHE A 157 -5.97 21.23 -13.48
N THR A 158 -5.24 21.23 -14.59
CA THR A 158 -5.03 20.06 -15.45
C THR A 158 -3.85 19.20 -15.03
N ARG A 159 -2.88 19.74 -14.30
CA ARG A 159 -1.65 19.02 -13.94
C ARG A 159 -1.84 18.27 -12.63
N ARG A 160 -1.56 16.97 -12.63
CA ARG A 160 -1.74 16.10 -11.47
C ARG A 160 -0.42 15.60 -10.92
N MET A 161 -0.24 15.66 -9.60
CA MET A 161 0.88 15.04 -8.90
C MET A 161 0.41 14.18 -7.73
N TRP A 162 1.14 13.10 -7.46
CA TRP A 162 1.01 12.32 -6.24
C TRP A 162 1.76 13.04 -5.12
N ALA A 163 1.04 13.58 -4.14
CA ALA A 163 1.64 14.38 -3.07
C ALA A 163 2.01 13.56 -1.83
N GLY A 164 1.40 12.40 -1.64
CA GLY A 164 1.65 11.53 -0.50
C GLY A 164 0.47 10.61 -0.22
N GLY A 165 0.45 10.05 0.98
CA GLY A 165 -0.62 9.19 1.43
C GLY A 165 -0.29 8.47 2.73
N SER A 166 -1.20 7.60 3.13
CA SER A 166 -1.01 6.66 4.23
C SER A 166 -1.56 5.29 3.84
N ILE A 167 -0.93 4.22 4.34
CA ILE A 167 -1.35 2.85 4.11
C ILE A 167 -1.31 2.10 5.44
N GLN A 168 -2.35 1.32 5.72
CA GLN A 168 -2.48 0.53 6.94
C GLN A 168 -3.00 -0.87 6.63
N GLY A 169 -2.45 -1.89 7.29
CA GLY A 169 -2.90 -3.26 7.17
C GLY A 169 -2.28 -4.01 5.99
N PHE A 170 -0.97 -3.88 5.76
CA PHE A 170 -0.24 -4.64 4.72
C PHE A 170 -0.41 -6.17 4.83
N ARG A 171 -0.90 -6.67 5.97
CA ARG A 171 -1.21 -8.08 6.25
C ARG A 171 -2.56 -8.55 5.69
N GLY A 172 -3.40 -7.63 5.23
CA GLY A 172 -4.80 -7.91 4.94
C GLY A 172 -5.08 -8.49 3.55
N MET A 173 -4.04 -8.84 2.78
CA MET A 173 -4.18 -9.29 1.39
C MET A 173 -3.32 -10.51 1.08
N LEU A 174 -3.90 -11.46 0.33
CA LEU A 174 -3.25 -12.70 -0.08
C LEU A 174 -3.12 -12.79 -1.60
N LEU A 175 -2.07 -13.44 -2.07
CA LEU A 175 -1.92 -13.85 -3.46
C LEU A 175 -2.84 -15.03 -3.78
N ASP A 176 -3.15 -15.22 -5.07
CA ASP A 176 -4.09 -16.22 -5.59
C ASP A 176 -5.53 -16.11 -5.03
N GLU A 177 -5.87 -14.91 -4.54
CA GLU A 177 -7.21 -14.56 -4.08
C GLU A 177 -7.88 -13.57 -5.03
N GLN A 178 -9.20 -13.68 -5.18
CA GLN A 178 -10.00 -12.65 -5.83
C GLN A 178 -10.25 -11.52 -4.82
N SER A 179 -9.87 -10.30 -5.18
CA SER A 179 -9.95 -9.14 -4.30
C SER A 179 -10.65 -7.97 -4.95
N VAL A 180 -11.11 -7.04 -4.13
CA VAL A 180 -11.81 -5.82 -4.53
C VAL A 180 -11.16 -4.63 -3.86
N CYS A 181 -10.99 -3.56 -4.62
CA CYS A 181 -10.66 -2.22 -4.15
C CYS A 181 -11.88 -1.32 -4.34
N LEU A 182 -12.40 -0.76 -3.25
CA LEU A 182 -13.41 0.29 -3.27
C LEU A 182 -12.71 1.64 -3.12
N GLU A 183 -12.81 2.49 -4.15
CA GLU A 183 -12.17 3.79 -4.22
C GLU A 183 -13.19 4.93 -4.20
N ARG A 184 -12.90 6.01 -3.45
CA ARG A 184 -13.76 7.20 -3.37
C ARG A 184 -12.99 8.46 -3.01
N ILE A 185 -13.47 9.60 -3.49
CA ILE A 185 -12.99 10.92 -3.06
C ILE A 185 -13.63 11.24 -1.70
N VAL A 186 -12.80 11.48 -0.69
CA VAL A 186 -13.26 11.74 0.69
C VAL A 186 -13.09 13.19 1.14
N ASP A 187 -12.19 13.95 0.51
CA ASP A 187 -12.04 15.38 0.77
C ASP A 187 -11.42 16.11 -0.43
N VAL A 188 -11.78 17.40 -0.58
CA VAL A 188 -11.24 18.28 -1.63
C VAL A 188 -10.93 19.65 -1.05
N LYS A 189 -9.64 19.96 -0.87
CA LYS A 189 -9.16 21.21 -0.27
C LYS A 189 -8.51 22.09 -1.31
N VAL A 190 -8.78 23.39 -1.27
CA VAL A 190 -8.05 24.38 -2.07
C VAL A 190 -7.10 25.15 -1.18
N GLN A 191 -5.84 25.23 -1.59
CA GLN A 191 -4.79 25.94 -0.86
C GLN A 191 -4.00 26.83 -1.81
N GLY A 192 -3.45 27.93 -1.29
CA GLY A 192 -2.65 28.88 -2.07
C GLY A 192 -3.33 30.23 -2.26
N SER A 193 -2.60 31.18 -2.82
CA SER A 193 -3.09 32.53 -3.12
C SER A 193 -3.83 32.57 -4.46
N ALA A 194 -4.64 33.60 -4.67
CA ALA A 194 -5.36 33.80 -5.93
C ALA A 194 -4.41 33.74 -7.14
N GLY A 195 -4.73 32.89 -8.12
CA GLY A 195 -3.92 32.63 -9.31
C GLY A 195 -2.79 31.60 -9.13
N ALA A 196 -2.47 31.20 -7.89
CA ALA A 196 -1.49 30.18 -7.55
C ALA A 196 -2.11 29.07 -6.68
N GLU A 197 -3.42 28.86 -6.81
CA GLU A 197 -4.13 27.85 -6.04
C GLU A 197 -3.71 26.44 -6.46
N LYS A 198 -3.90 25.49 -5.55
CA LYS A 198 -3.77 24.06 -5.78
C LYS A 198 -4.97 23.36 -5.18
N ILE A 199 -5.47 22.34 -5.88
CA ILE A 199 -6.58 21.52 -5.41
C ILE A 199 -5.99 20.20 -4.90
N PHE A 200 -6.08 19.97 -3.60
CA PHE A 200 -5.73 18.72 -2.94
C PHE A 200 -6.98 17.84 -2.89
N VAL A 201 -6.86 16.61 -3.37
CA VAL A 201 -7.93 15.63 -3.46
C VAL A 201 -7.47 14.42 -2.66
N GLU A 202 -8.18 14.13 -1.56
CA GLU A 202 -7.95 12.95 -0.76
C GLU A 202 -8.83 11.81 -1.30
N VAL A 203 -8.17 10.72 -1.67
CA VAL A 203 -8.80 9.50 -2.19
C VAL A 203 -8.61 8.39 -1.17
N LEU A 204 -9.69 7.74 -0.76
CA LEU A 204 -9.66 6.55 0.08
C LEU A 204 -9.82 5.32 -0.82
N ARG A 205 -8.92 4.35 -0.67
CA ARG A 205 -8.99 3.01 -1.25
C ARG A 205 -9.04 1.99 -0.14
N GLU A 206 -10.06 1.16 -0.13
CA GLU A 206 -10.21 0.03 0.78
C GLU A 206 -10.13 -1.25 -0.02
N TYR A 207 -9.13 -2.08 0.27
CA TYR A 207 -8.88 -3.34 -0.39
C TYR A 207 -9.32 -4.48 0.51
N THR A 208 -9.96 -5.50 -0.03
CA THR A 208 -10.37 -6.66 0.74
C THR A 208 -10.63 -7.85 -0.19
N SER A 209 -10.78 -9.05 0.35
CA SER A 209 -11.20 -10.20 -0.45
C SER A 209 -12.61 -10.00 -1.01
N PHE A 210 -12.91 -10.65 -2.12
CA PHE A 210 -14.24 -10.59 -2.72
C PHE A 210 -15.34 -11.09 -1.77
N GLU A 211 -15.02 -12.10 -0.95
CA GLU A 211 -15.95 -12.61 0.07
C GLU A 211 -16.24 -11.56 1.14
N ASP A 212 -15.19 -10.95 1.71
CA ASP A 212 -15.34 -9.95 2.77
C ASP A 212 -16.01 -8.67 2.25
N PHE A 213 -15.69 -8.25 1.01
CA PHE A 213 -16.39 -7.18 0.31
C PHE A 213 -17.91 -7.40 0.28
N ASN A 214 -18.37 -8.56 -0.19
CA ASN A 214 -19.80 -8.87 -0.30
C ASN A 214 -20.51 -8.90 1.06
N ASN A 215 -19.80 -9.29 2.12
CA ASN A 215 -20.35 -9.33 3.47
C ASN A 215 -20.48 -7.92 4.08
N ARG A 216 -19.58 -7.00 3.72
CA ARG A 216 -19.46 -5.69 4.38
C ARG A 216 -20.06 -4.53 3.60
N ILE A 217 -20.18 -4.63 2.27
CA ILE A 217 -20.70 -3.55 1.43
C ILE A 217 -22.14 -3.22 1.82
N ASP A 218 -22.38 -1.97 2.21
CA ASP A 218 -23.74 -1.45 2.33
C ASP A 218 -24.21 -0.98 0.94
N PRO A 219 -25.25 -1.60 0.36
CA PRO A 219 -25.71 -1.26 -0.98
C PRO A 219 -26.32 0.15 -1.09
N LYS A 220 -26.72 0.77 0.02
CA LYS A 220 -27.31 2.12 0.04
C LYS A 220 -26.24 3.20 0.08
N SER A 221 -25.31 3.10 1.03
CA SER A 221 -24.24 4.10 1.18
C SER A 221 -23.06 3.87 0.23
N GLN A 222 -22.95 2.66 -0.36
CA GLN A 222 -21.80 2.24 -1.16
C GLN A 222 -20.48 2.38 -0.38
N THR A 223 -20.54 2.09 0.91
CA THR A 223 -19.38 2.06 1.81
C THR A 223 -19.23 0.67 2.41
N LEU A 224 -18.00 0.28 2.71
CA LEU A 224 -17.78 -0.90 3.53
C LEU A 224 -18.14 -0.56 4.98
N ARG A 225 -18.95 -1.41 5.60
CA ARG A 225 -19.08 -1.38 7.05
C ARG A 225 -17.70 -1.62 7.67
N PRO A 226 -17.40 -1.02 8.83
CA PRO A 226 -16.29 -1.46 9.64
C PRO A 226 -16.39 -2.96 9.87
N HIS A 227 -15.31 -3.56 10.34
CA HIS A 227 -15.36 -4.96 10.76
C HIS A 227 -16.22 -5.06 12.04
N ASP A 228 -17.56 -5.02 11.90
CA ASP A 228 -18.55 -4.96 12.98
C ASP A 228 -18.90 -6.33 13.56
N LEU A 229 -18.21 -7.40 13.15
CA LEU A 229 -18.29 -8.63 13.93
C LEU A 229 -17.57 -8.35 15.24
N PRO A 230 -18.24 -8.45 16.42
CA PRO A 230 -17.49 -8.70 17.62
C PRO A 230 -16.60 -9.90 17.28
N LEU A 231 -15.34 -9.84 17.68
CA LEU A 231 -14.51 -11.03 17.82
C LEU A 231 -15.42 -12.09 18.44
N ASP A 232 -15.98 -12.99 17.63
CA ASP A 232 -16.81 -14.05 18.17
C ASP A 232 -15.87 -14.77 19.13
N PRO A 233 -16.18 -14.85 20.43
CA PRO A 233 -15.26 -15.46 21.39
C PRO A 233 -14.95 -16.91 21.01
N SER A 234 -15.79 -17.57 20.21
CA SER A 234 -15.49 -18.88 19.64
C SER A 234 -14.46 -18.86 18.51
N PHE A 235 -14.31 -17.74 17.78
CA PHE A 235 -13.20 -17.47 16.86
C PHE A 235 -11.96 -16.88 17.56
N MET A 236 -12.11 -16.24 18.73
CA MET A 236 -10.98 -15.85 19.61
C MET A 236 -10.17 -17.05 20.12
N PHE A 237 -10.71 -18.26 19.98
CA PHE A 237 -10.03 -19.50 20.29
C PHE A 237 -9.98 -20.44 19.09
N SER A 238 -9.94 -19.92 17.85
CA SER A 238 -9.27 -20.65 16.77
C SER A 238 -7.78 -20.67 17.09
N ALA A 239 -7.46 -21.59 17.98
CA ALA A 239 -6.17 -22.04 18.44
C ALA A 239 -5.15 -22.33 17.33
N ASP A 240 -5.56 -22.30 16.07
CA ASP A 240 -4.89 -22.92 14.94
C ASP A 240 -4.37 -21.91 13.90
N ASP A 241 -4.63 -20.59 14.07
CA ASP A 241 -4.05 -19.53 13.21
C ASP A 241 -3.88 -18.16 13.94
N PRO A 242 -2.65 -17.69 14.22
CA PRO A 242 -2.35 -16.44 14.91
C PRO A 242 -2.45 -15.23 13.96
N PHE A 243 -2.64 -15.44 12.65
CA PHE A 243 -2.82 -14.38 11.66
C PHE A 243 -4.29 -14.04 11.43
N ASN A 244 -5.22 -14.77 12.07
CA ASN A 244 -6.66 -14.50 12.00
C ASN A 244 -7.11 -13.23 12.76
N TYR A 245 -6.15 -12.44 13.26
CA TYR A 245 -6.37 -11.19 13.99
C TYR A 245 -6.04 -9.92 13.19
N GLY A 246 -5.76 -10.02 11.88
CA GLY A 246 -5.54 -8.85 11.03
C GLY A 246 -6.84 -8.27 10.43
N PRO A 247 -6.92 -6.96 10.14
CA PRO A 247 -7.95 -6.45 9.24
C PRO A 247 -7.88 -7.26 7.93
N LYS A 248 -9.01 -7.80 7.46
CA LYS A 248 -9.14 -8.61 6.22
C LYS A 248 -8.96 -7.79 4.93
N GLY A 249 -8.09 -6.79 5.00
CA GLY A 249 -7.95 -5.78 3.99
C GLY A 249 -6.86 -4.76 4.31
N LEU A 250 -6.59 -3.95 3.31
CA LEU A 250 -5.66 -2.83 3.35
C LEU A 250 -6.48 -1.54 3.23
N THR A 251 -6.11 -0.50 3.95
CA THR A 251 -6.65 0.84 3.74
C THR A 251 -5.56 1.75 3.26
N GLU A 252 -5.82 2.51 2.19
CA GLU A 252 -4.90 3.49 1.62
C GLU A 252 -5.60 4.84 1.45
N HIS A 253 -5.01 5.89 2.03
CA HIS A 253 -5.31 7.26 1.67
C HIS A 253 -4.28 7.77 0.68
N ARG A 254 -4.72 8.37 -0.42
CA ARG A 254 -3.86 9.05 -1.40
C ARG A 254 -4.18 10.52 -1.44
N THR A 255 -3.16 11.34 -1.36
CA THR A 255 -3.27 12.77 -1.59
C THR A 255 -2.81 13.09 -3.01
N LEU A 256 -3.74 13.49 -3.86
CA LEU A 256 -3.45 14.01 -5.20
C LEU A 256 -3.49 15.53 -5.17
N VAL A 257 -2.59 16.19 -5.88
CA VAL A 257 -2.61 17.64 -6.04
C VAL A 257 -2.76 18.01 -7.51
N PHE A 258 -3.74 18.87 -7.78
CA PHE A 258 -4.01 19.43 -9.09
C PHE A 258 -3.58 20.89 -9.15
N MET A 259 -2.84 21.22 -10.20
CA MET A 259 -2.22 22.52 -10.43
C MET A 259 -2.56 23.02 -11.83
N ARG A 260 -2.47 24.33 -12.01
CA ARG A 260 -2.56 24.95 -13.34
C ARG A 260 -1.31 24.64 -14.15
N GLU A 261 -1.43 24.74 -15.46
CA GLU A 261 -0.27 24.77 -16.36
C GLU A 261 0.71 25.86 -15.91
N PRO A 262 2.02 25.54 -15.85
CA PRO A 262 3.01 26.50 -15.42
C PRO A 262 3.19 27.57 -16.50
N SER A 263 3.23 28.82 -16.09
CA SER A 263 3.66 29.93 -16.94
C SER A 263 5.12 29.72 -17.39
N ASP A 264 5.52 30.35 -18.50
CA ASP A 264 6.92 30.27 -18.99
C ASP A 264 7.94 30.72 -17.93
N LYS A 265 7.55 31.67 -17.08
CA LYS A 265 8.36 32.11 -15.94
C LYS A 265 8.53 31.00 -14.90
N GLU A 266 7.46 30.28 -14.59
CA GLU A 266 7.50 29.14 -13.66
C GLU A 266 8.29 27.96 -14.24
N LYS A 267 8.15 27.67 -15.55
CA LYS A 267 8.97 26.66 -16.22
C LYS A 267 10.46 26.95 -16.04
N LYS A 268 10.90 28.19 -16.34
CA LYS A 268 12.29 28.61 -16.11
C LYS A 268 12.71 28.51 -14.64
N THR A 269 11.86 28.98 -13.73
CA THR A 269 12.17 28.98 -12.29
C THR A 269 12.27 27.56 -11.73
N ASN A 270 11.40 26.64 -12.15
CA ASN A 270 11.42 25.23 -11.70
C ASN A 270 12.68 24.49 -12.17
N LEU A 271 13.20 24.86 -13.34
CA LEU A 271 14.47 24.33 -13.84
C LEU A 271 15.66 24.85 -13.03
N GLU A 272 15.61 26.12 -12.58
CA GLU A 272 16.72 26.81 -11.91
C GLU A 272 16.73 26.63 -10.38
N LYS A 273 15.59 26.42 -9.72
CA LYS A 273 15.45 26.43 -8.26
C LYS A 273 14.73 25.19 -7.75
N GLN A 274 15.49 24.15 -7.42
CA GLN A 274 15.01 23.09 -6.54
C GLN A 274 15.27 23.49 -5.09
N ARG A 275 14.21 23.48 -4.27
CA ARG A 275 14.32 23.80 -2.85
C ARG A 275 15.01 22.64 -2.14
N ILE A 276 16.27 22.84 -1.77
CA ILE A 276 17.06 21.86 -1.00
C ILE A 276 16.48 21.77 0.41
N VAL A 277 15.86 20.62 0.71
CA VAL A 277 15.49 20.25 2.09
C VAL A 277 16.50 19.20 2.55
N LYS A 278 17.19 19.42 3.67
CA LYS A 278 18.16 18.44 4.16
C LYS A 278 17.46 17.24 4.80
N ALA A 279 18.07 16.06 4.65
CA ALA A 279 17.63 14.86 5.35
C ALA A 279 17.63 15.07 6.87
N PRO A 280 16.66 14.47 7.60
CA PRO A 280 16.45 14.75 9.02
C PRO A 280 17.57 14.20 9.91
N LYS A 281 18.21 13.10 9.51
CA LYS A 281 19.25 12.40 10.28
C LYS A 281 20.09 11.50 9.36
N LYS A 282 21.18 10.94 9.89
CA LYS A 282 21.97 9.91 9.21
C LYS A 282 21.14 8.61 9.12
N PRO A 283 21.10 7.93 7.96
CA PRO A 283 20.43 6.64 7.84
C PRO A 283 21.17 5.54 8.60
N ASP A 284 20.41 4.58 9.13
CA ASP A 284 20.96 3.33 9.65
C ASP A 284 21.33 2.40 8.50
N TYR A 285 20.54 2.45 7.42
CA TYR A 285 20.79 1.74 6.17
C TYR A 285 20.27 2.54 4.98
N SER A 286 20.92 2.39 3.82
CA SER A 286 20.50 3.07 2.60
C SER A 286 20.91 2.32 1.35
N VAL A 287 20.07 2.37 0.31
CA VAL A 287 20.32 1.82 -1.02
C VAL A 287 20.29 2.96 -2.04
N THR A 288 21.28 3.00 -2.94
CA THR A 288 21.33 3.97 -4.03
C THR A 288 21.04 3.30 -5.35
N LEU A 289 20.16 3.88 -6.16
CA LEU A 289 19.85 3.38 -7.49
C LEU A 289 19.62 4.54 -8.47
N THR A 290 19.76 4.26 -9.76
CA THR A 290 19.51 5.25 -10.83
C THR A 290 18.34 4.75 -11.67
N PRO A 291 17.14 5.36 -11.59
CA PRO A 291 15.99 4.92 -12.35
C PRO A 291 16.24 5.01 -13.85
N THR A 292 15.92 3.96 -14.59
CA THR A 292 16.05 3.95 -16.06
C THR A 292 14.70 4.14 -16.74
N PRO A 293 14.66 4.52 -18.02
CA PRO A 293 13.42 4.57 -18.79
C PRO A 293 12.72 3.21 -18.84
N THR A 294 13.49 2.11 -18.87
CA THR A 294 12.99 0.74 -18.83
C THR A 294 12.25 0.44 -17.52
N LEU A 295 12.83 0.81 -16.37
CA LEU A 295 12.16 0.67 -15.08
C LEU A 295 10.84 1.46 -15.04
N LEU A 296 10.85 2.71 -15.49
CA LEU A 296 9.64 3.54 -15.54
C LEU A 296 8.57 2.95 -16.47
N PHE A 297 8.98 2.39 -17.60
CA PHE A 297 8.08 1.72 -18.54
C PHE A 297 7.48 0.44 -17.94
N HIS A 298 8.29 -0.45 -17.36
CA HIS A 298 7.81 -1.68 -16.72
C HIS A 298 6.82 -1.37 -15.60
N TYR A 299 7.12 -0.39 -14.75
CA TYR A 299 6.21 0.04 -13.69
C TYR A 299 4.91 0.63 -14.24
N SER A 300 4.99 1.45 -15.29
CA SER A 300 3.79 1.99 -15.98
C SER A 300 2.93 0.89 -16.59
N ALA A 301 3.54 -0.14 -17.17
CA ALA A 301 2.84 -1.28 -17.73
C ALA A 301 2.14 -2.12 -16.64
N LEU A 302 2.85 -2.43 -15.55
CA LEU A 302 2.31 -3.20 -14.42
C LEU A 302 1.15 -2.49 -13.71
N THR A 303 1.23 -1.15 -13.61
CA THR A 303 0.18 -0.34 -12.97
C THR A 303 -0.91 0.12 -13.93
N TYR A 304 -0.81 -0.25 -15.22
CA TYR A 304 -1.66 0.24 -16.30
C TYR A 304 -1.82 1.78 -16.29
N ASN A 305 -0.69 2.47 -16.06
CA ASN A 305 -0.62 3.91 -15.87
C ASN A 305 -0.02 4.58 -17.10
N ALA A 306 -0.85 5.27 -17.87
CA ALA A 306 -0.47 5.94 -19.12
C ALA A 306 -0.07 7.42 -18.93
N HIS A 307 0.16 7.87 -17.69
CA HIS A 307 0.46 9.28 -17.42
C HIS A 307 1.77 9.71 -18.10
N ARG A 308 1.67 10.68 -19.00
CA ARG A 308 2.73 11.08 -19.95
C ARG A 308 4.01 11.56 -19.29
N ILE A 309 3.96 12.09 -18.07
CA ILE A 309 5.17 12.52 -17.33
C ILE A 309 6.16 11.37 -17.05
N HIS A 310 5.74 10.11 -17.20
CA HIS A 310 6.57 8.92 -16.99
C HIS A 310 7.06 8.28 -18.31
N LEU A 311 6.54 8.72 -19.46
CA LEU A 311 6.70 8.03 -20.76
C LEU A 311 7.16 8.97 -21.89
N ASP A 312 6.69 10.22 -21.89
CA ASP A 312 6.87 11.19 -22.96
C ASP A 312 7.76 12.35 -22.48
N ARG A 313 9.03 12.33 -22.90
CA ARG A 313 10.03 13.35 -22.54
C ARG A 313 9.68 14.73 -23.06
N SER A 314 9.14 14.81 -24.29
CA SER A 314 8.76 16.08 -24.89
C SER A 314 7.61 16.70 -24.13
N TYR A 315 6.59 15.93 -23.78
CA TYR A 315 5.52 16.40 -22.90
C TYR A 315 6.05 16.90 -21.55
N CYS A 316 6.89 16.10 -20.89
CA CYS A 316 7.43 16.43 -19.58
C CYS A 316 8.22 17.75 -19.59
N ARG A 317 9.04 17.97 -20.62
CA ARG A 317 9.89 19.16 -20.75
C ARG A 317 9.15 20.38 -21.28
N GLU A 318 8.42 20.21 -22.37
CA GLU A 318 7.88 21.32 -23.16
C GLU A 318 6.52 21.78 -22.63
N VAL A 319 5.68 20.85 -22.16
CA VAL A 319 4.34 21.15 -21.64
C VAL A 319 4.40 21.40 -20.14
N GLU A 320 4.94 20.45 -19.38
CA GLU A 320 4.93 20.49 -17.90
C GLU A 320 6.11 21.26 -17.29
N GLY A 321 7.19 21.51 -18.04
CA GLY A 321 8.36 22.27 -17.58
C GLY A 321 9.28 21.52 -16.61
N TYR A 322 9.25 20.19 -16.61
CA TYR A 322 10.17 19.35 -15.84
C TYR A 322 11.49 19.12 -16.58
N GLN A 323 12.54 18.73 -15.86
CA GLN A 323 13.86 18.48 -16.48
C GLN A 323 13.87 17.24 -17.39
N ASP A 324 13.20 16.16 -16.97
CA ASP A 324 13.08 14.90 -17.70
C ASP A 324 11.87 14.11 -17.17
N LEU A 325 11.71 12.85 -17.57
CA LEU A 325 10.68 11.96 -17.03
C LEU A 325 10.77 11.89 -15.51
N LEU A 326 9.61 11.90 -14.87
CA LEU A 326 9.48 11.79 -13.44
C LEU A 326 9.36 10.33 -13.02
N VAL A 327 9.96 9.98 -11.88
CA VAL A 327 9.72 8.71 -11.19
C VAL A 327 8.31 8.72 -10.59
N HIS A 328 7.58 7.61 -10.68
CA HIS A 328 6.23 7.52 -10.10
C HIS A 328 6.28 7.67 -8.58
N GLY A 329 5.33 8.42 -8.02
CA GLY A 329 5.07 8.43 -6.58
C GLY A 329 4.91 7.02 -5.99
N PRO A 330 4.05 6.15 -6.53
CA PRO A 330 3.89 4.79 -6.03
C PRO A 330 5.13 3.90 -6.26
N LEU A 331 5.95 4.13 -7.29
CA LEU A 331 7.22 3.41 -7.45
C LEU A 331 8.20 3.75 -6.32
N SER A 332 8.31 5.04 -5.95
CA SER A 332 9.14 5.43 -4.81
C SER A 332 8.67 4.78 -3.50
N LEU A 333 7.35 4.58 -3.33
CA LEU A 333 6.79 3.87 -2.18
C LEU A 333 7.13 2.38 -2.20
N SER A 334 6.99 1.69 -3.34
CA SER A 334 7.42 0.29 -3.48
C SER A 334 8.89 0.13 -3.09
N LEU A 335 9.77 1.01 -3.59
CA LEU A 335 11.20 1.00 -3.26
C LEU A 335 11.48 1.25 -1.78
N MET A 336 10.81 2.24 -1.17
CA MET A 336 10.90 2.53 0.27
C MET A 336 10.53 1.31 1.13
N LEU A 337 9.45 0.61 0.77
CA LEU A 337 8.96 -0.55 1.50
C LEU A 337 9.88 -1.77 1.31
N SER A 338 10.40 -2.02 0.10
CA SER A 338 11.38 -3.09 -0.14
C SER A 338 12.68 -2.88 0.67
N VAL A 339 13.18 -1.64 0.72
CA VAL A 339 14.38 -1.32 1.50
C VAL A 339 14.12 -1.47 3.00
N LEU A 340 12.96 -1.06 3.52
CA LEU A 340 12.62 -1.32 4.92
C LEU A 340 12.50 -2.82 5.21
N GLN A 341 11.83 -3.58 4.33
CA GLN A 341 11.66 -5.03 4.47
C GLN A 341 13.00 -5.74 4.66
N SER A 342 14.06 -5.30 3.96
CA SER A 342 15.41 -5.84 4.10
C SER A 342 15.99 -5.77 5.51
N ARG A 343 15.51 -4.83 6.34
CA ARG A 343 15.97 -4.64 7.72
C ARG A 343 15.22 -5.54 8.69
N LEU A 344 14.02 -5.97 8.31
CA LEU A 344 13.17 -6.82 9.13
C LEU A 344 13.51 -8.30 9.00
N THR A 345 14.21 -8.69 7.92
CA THR A 345 14.57 -10.09 7.61
C THR A 345 15.99 -10.47 8.03
N GLN A 346 16.76 -9.55 8.65
CA GLN A 346 18.15 -9.83 9.05
C GLN A 346 18.27 -10.77 10.24
N ASP A 347 17.36 -10.68 11.21
CA ASP A 347 17.33 -11.57 12.36
C ASP A 347 16.36 -12.73 12.08
N LYS A 348 16.92 -13.90 11.76
CA LYS A 348 16.13 -15.13 11.52
C LYS A 348 15.30 -15.56 12.73
N ASN A 349 15.59 -15.02 13.93
CA ASN A 349 14.85 -15.30 15.15
C ASN A 349 13.76 -14.26 15.46
N GLN A 350 13.55 -13.25 14.59
CA GLN A 350 12.48 -12.26 14.73
C GLN A 350 11.72 -12.13 13.41
N CYS A 351 10.42 -12.39 13.43
CA CYS A 351 9.56 -12.15 12.27
C CYS A 351 8.92 -10.77 12.43
N ALA A 352 9.53 -9.72 11.89
CA ALA A 352 8.93 -8.39 11.85
C ALA A 352 8.33 -8.12 10.47
N ILE A 353 7.16 -7.47 10.45
CA ILE A 353 6.50 -7.08 9.20
C ILE A 353 5.98 -5.66 9.29
N ILE A 354 5.96 -4.99 8.14
CA ILE A 354 5.45 -3.62 7.99
C ILE A 354 3.94 -3.66 8.17
N ASP A 355 3.41 -2.82 9.05
CA ASP A 355 1.97 -2.72 9.29
C ASP A 355 1.37 -1.48 8.64
N ASN A 356 2.03 -0.32 8.80
CA ASN A 356 1.58 0.94 8.24
C ASN A 356 2.73 1.83 7.76
N ILE A 357 2.38 2.81 6.93
CA ILE A 357 3.27 3.88 6.48
C ILE A 357 2.49 5.16 6.20
N ASP A 358 3.00 6.28 6.68
CA ASP A 358 2.61 7.63 6.28
C ASP A 358 3.76 8.24 5.47
N TYR A 359 3.46 8.87 4.32
CA TYR A 359 4.50 9.41 3.45
C TYR A 359 4.05 10.65 2.68
N ARG A 360 5.04 11.45 2.26
CA ARG A 360 4.83 12.68 1.50
C ARG A 360 5.95 12.93 0.49
N HIS A 361 5.56 13.27 -0.73
CA HIS A 361 6.43 13.76 -1.80
C HIS A 361 6.64 15.26 -1.62
N LEU A 362 7.91 15.67 -1.56
CA LEU A 362 8.35 17.04 -1.34
C LEU A 362 8.97 17.65 -2.61
N ALA A 363 9.66 16.82 -3.40
CA ALA A 363 10.31 17.24 -4.64
C ALA A 363 10.27 16.10 -5.68
N PRO A 364 10.31 16.42 -6.99
CA PRO A 364 10.35 15.42 -8.05
C PRO A 364 11.65 14.62 -8.03
N LEU A 365 11.53 13.35 -8.42
CA LEU A 365 12.65 12.46 -8.71
C LEU A 365 12.68 12.23 -10.22
N TYR A 366 13.88 12.19 -10.82
CA TYR A 366 14.05 12.14 -12.27
C TYR A 366 14.69 10.84 -12.75
N VAL A 367 14.32 10.43 -13.96
CA VAL A 367 15.02 9.36 -14.66
C VAL A 367 16.50 9.71 -14.91
N GLY A 368 17.38 8.72 -14.83
CA GLY A 368 18.81 8.87 -15.09
C GLY A 368 19.59 9.61 -13.99
N GLN A 369 18.92 10.10 -12.95
CA GLN A 369 19.56 10.73 -11.79
C GLN A 369 19.63 9.72 -10.63
N PRO A 370 20.79 9.54 -9.99
CA PRO A 370 20.89 8.72 -8.79
C PRO A 370 19.96 9.24 -7.69
N MET A 371 19.29 8.32 -7.02
CA MET A 371 18.52 8.59 -5.80
C MET A 371 18.85 7.56 -4.73
N ARG A 372 18.73 7.97 -3.47
CA ARG A 372 19.09 7.13 -2.32
C ARG A 372 17.88 6.94 -1.41
N ILE A 373 17.48 5.70 -1.22
CA ILE A 373 16.44 5.30 -0.27
C ILE A 373 17.11 5.04 1.07
N CYS A 374 16.60 5.66 2.12
CA CYS A 374 17.19 5.67 3.44
C CYS A 374 16.17 5.21 4.48
N VAL A 375 16.61 4.40 5.44
CA VAL A 375 15.81 3.94 6.59
C VAL A 375 16.58 4.15 7.88
N ALA A 376 15.86 4.48 8.95
CA ALA A 376 16.44 4.55 10.28
C ALA A 376 15.39 4.36 11.38
N LEU A 377 15.69 3.46 12.32
CA LEU A 377 14.86 3.15 13.46
C LEU A 377 14.71 4.39 14.36
N GLN A 378 13.49 4.63 14.84
CA GLN A 378 13.25 5.66 15.84
C GLN A 378 13.62 5.10 17.21
N LYS A 379 14.43 5.85 17.98
CA LYS A 379 14.72 5.46 19.36
C LYS A 379 13.43 5.53 20.18
N PRO A 380 13.14 4.52 21.03
CA PRO A 380 12.01 4.59 21.95
C PRO A 380 12.08 5.90 22.73
N LEU A 381 10.96 6.61 22.85
CA LEU A 381 10.86 7.77 23.73
C LEU A 381 11.22 7.30 25.13
N ALA A 382 12.30 7.84 25.70
CA ALA A 382 12.65 7.56 27.09
C ALA A 382 11.46 7.95 27.96
N THR A 383 10.82 6.96 28.58
CA THR A 383 9.75 7.17 29.55
C THR A 383 10.31 8.08 30.65
N LYS A 384 9.72 9.27 30.80
CA LYS A 384 10.08 10.16 31.89
C LYS A 384 9.69 9.46 33.21
N SER A 385 10.71 9.16 34.00
CA SER A 385 10.72 8.88 35.44
C SER A 385 10.41 7.46 35.93
N GLU A 386 11.44 6.62 35.96
CA GLU A 386 11.78 5.94 37.21
C GLU A 386 12.26 7.00 38.22
N LYS A 387 11.34 7.59 39.00
CA LYS A 387 11.73 8.16 40.28
C LYS A 387 11.97 7.00 41.25
N LYS A 388 13.23 6.67 41.46
CA LYS A 388 13.70 5.97 42.66
C LYS A 388 13.11 6.67 43.89
N TYR A 389 12.15 6.05 44.56
CA TYR A 389 11.91 6.29 45.97
C TYR A 389 12.78 5.32 46.76
N SER A 390 13.94 5.81 47.18
CA SER A 390 14.59 5.33 48.41
C SER A 390 13.66 5.63 49.58
N GLY A 391 13.49 4.65 50.47
CA GLY A 391 12.39 4.60 51.42
C GLY A 391 12.38 5.67 52.51
N ASP A 392 11.23 5.76 53.18
CA ASP A 392 11.15 5.90 54.63
C ASP A 392 9.82 5.35 55.14
N GLU A 393 9.87 4.67 56.29
CA GLU A 393 8.71 4.11 56.99
C GLU A 393 7.94 5.23 57.72
N GLY A 394 6.60 5.24 57.65
CA GLY A 394 5.83 6.09 58.57
C GLY A 394 4.38 6.39 58.20
N GLN A 395 3.47 5.77 58.97
CA GLN A 395 2.13 6.27 59.34
C GLN A 395 0.99 6.36 58.30
N ARG A 396 0.21 5.27 58.34
CA ARG A 396 -1.25 5.16 58.28
C ARG A 396 -2.04 6.46 58.48
N SER A 397 -2.84 6.83 57.47
CA SER A 397 -4.07 7.62 57.63
C SER A 397 -5.10 7.24 56.56
N LYS A 398 -6.30 6.86 57.00
CA LYS A 398 -7.47 6.53 56.17
C LYS A 398 -8.03 7.78 55.51
N VAL A 399 -8.27 7.76 54.20
CA VAL A 399 -9.32 8.56 53.56
C VAL A 399 -10.01 7.69 52.49
N LYS A 400 -11.33 7.53 52.66
CA LYS A 400 -12.27 7.00 51.66
C LYS A 400 -12.55 8.12 50.65
N GLY A 401 -12.44 7.84 49.36
CA GLY A 401 -12.87 8.74 48.30
C GLY A 401 -12.89 8.02 46.95
N GLU A 402 -14.09 7.66 46.54
CA GLU A 402 -14.61 7.56 45.17
C GLU A 402 -13.64 7.16 44.03
N ARG A 403 -13.83 5.93 43.52
CA ARG A 403 -13.27 5.49 42.24
C ARG A 403 -13.97 6.22 41.09
N LYS A 404 -13.25 7.15 40.47
CA LYS A 404 -13.41 7.52 39.05
C LYS A 404 -12.03 7.37 38.40
N GLY A 405 -11.90 6.38 37.55
CA GLY A 405 -10.69 6.10 36.79
C GLY A 405 -10.72 4.65 36.35
N GLU A 406 -10.94 4.44 35.05
CA GLU A 406 -10.61 3.23 34.27
C GLU A 406 -11.18 3.46 32.86
N GLU A 407 -10.57 4.36 32.10
CA GLU A 407 -10.81 4.48 30.63
C GLU A 407 -9.57 4.99 29.89
N LEU A 408 -8.38 4.99 30.53
CA LEU A 408 -7.11 5.44 29.95
C LEU A 408 -5.97 4.42 30.09
N GLU A 409 -6.26 3.13 30.29
CA GLU A 409 -5.22 2.09 30.38
C GLU A 409 -5.26 1.06 29.24
N GLU A 410 -6.36 0.90 28.49
CA GLU A 410 -6.42 -0.15 27.45
C GLU A 410 -5.59 0.16 26.19
N GLU A 411 -5.55 1.41 25.73
CA GLU A 411 -4.74 1.80 24.55
C GLU A 411 -3.23 1.72 24.83
N GLU A 412 -2.78 2.17 26.00
CA GLU A 412 -1.37 2.14 26.41
C GLU A 412 -0.89 0.70 26.68
N VAL A 413 -1.79 -0.18 27.14
CA VAL A 413 -1.49 -1.60 27.35
C VAL A 413 -1.36 -2.34 26.02
N LEU A 414 -2.17 -2.04 25.00
CA LEU A 414 -2.07 -2.68 23.68
C LEU A 414 -0.75 -2.38 22.94
N GLU A 415 -0.22 -1.15 23.03
CA GLU A 415 1.08 -0.78 22.45
C GLU A 415 2.24 -1.59 23.04
N VAL A 416 2.16 -1.96 24.33
CA VAL A 416 3.21 -2.69 25.05
C VAL A 416 3.24 -4.18 24.67
N TYR A 417 2.12 -4.77 24.26
CA TYR A 417 2.03 -6.21 23.99
C TYR A 417 2.50 -6.65 22.58
N LEU A 418 2.67 -5.74 21.62
CA LEU A 418 2.98 -6.09 20.22
C LEU A 418 4.41 -5.76 19.74
N GLY A 419 5.27 -5.18 20.57
CA GLY A 419 6.65 -4.88 20.20
C GLY A 419 6.74 -4.08 18.89
N MET A 420 6.03 -2.94 18.84
CA MET A 420 5.96 -2.06 17.68
C MET A 420 7.22 -1.20 17.59
N ASP A 421 7.91 -1.26 16.47
CA ASP A 421 9.04 -0.39 16.14
C ASP A 421 8.59 0.67 15.13
N LYS A 422 8.97 1.93 15.34
CA LYS A 422 8.75 3.02 14.37
C LYS A 422 10.01 3.32 13.59
N TRP A 423 9.88 3.57 12.29
CA TRP A 423 10.97 3.81 11.36
C TRP A 423 10.77 5.14 10.64
N ASP A 424 11.82 5.93 10.52
CA ASP A 424 11.88 7.01 9.54
C ASP A 424 12.39 6.44 8.22
N ILE A 425 11.66 6.70 7.14
CA ILE A 425 12.03 6.31 5.78
C ILE A 425 12.01 7.53 4.88
N TRP A 426 13.01 7.69 4.02
CA TRP A 426 13.03 8.82 3.09
C TRP A 426 13.80 8.52 1.81
N VAL A 427 13.63 9.39 0.81
CA VAL A 427 14.37 9.35 -0.45
C VAL A 427 15.09 10.67 -0.65
N GLU A 428 16.37 10.58 -0.99
CA GLU A 428 17.24 11.70 -1.35
C GLU A 428 17.51 11.70 -2.86
N ASN A 429 17.63 12.88 -3.48
CA ASN A 429 18.13 12.99 -4.85
C ASN A 429 19.66 12.94 -4.91
N GLN A 430 20.21 13.15 -6.12
CA GLN A 430 21.66 13.15 -6.39
C GLN A 430 22.45 14.18 -5.55
N ASP A 431 21.85 15.32 -5.19
CA ASP A 431 22.50 16.35 -4.36
C ASP A 431 22.34 16.12 -2.84
N GLY A 432 21.63 15.05 -2.45
CA GLY A 432 21.34 14.69 -1.07
C GLY A 432 20.14 15.42 -0.46
N SER A 433 19.39 16.19 -1.25
CA SER A 433 18.15 16.81 -0.79
C SER A 433 17.00 15.81 -0.71
N LEU A 434 16.16 16.03 0.29
CA LEU A 434 15.01 15.22 0.66
C LEU A 434 13.86 15.39 -0.34
N CYS A 435 13.56 14.34 -1.10
CA CYS A 435 12.49 14.31 -2.09
C CYS A 435 11.22 13.65 -1.57
N VAL A 436 11.34 12.62 -0.74
CA VAL A 436 10.22 11.90 -0.13
C VAL A 436 10.55 11.68 1.33
N LYS A 437 9.57 11.82 2.22
CA LYS A 437 9.71 11.44 3.63
C LYS A 437 8.53 10.59 4.06
N GLY A 438 8.74 9.73 5.03
CA GLY A 438 7.69 8.95 5.65
C GLY A 438 8.09 8.36 7.00
N THR A 439 7.07 7.85 7.69
CA THR A 439 7.19 7.09 8.93
C THR A 439 6.45 5.79 8.73
N ALA A 440 7.08 4.67 9.07
CA ALA A 440 6.45 3.35 9.01
C ALA A 440 6.48 2.70 10.38
N GLU A 441 5.48 1.89 10.67
CA GLU A 441 5.44 1.06 11.86
C GLU A 441 5.56 -0.40 11.47
N THR A 442 6.36 -1.12 12.24
CA THR A 442 6.60 -2.54 12.06
C THR A 442 6.24 -3.27 13.34
N VAL A 443 5.55 -4.38 13.20
CA VAL A 443 5.09 -5.17 14.33
C VAL A 443 5.91 -6.45 14.37
N LYS A 444 6.50 -6.73 15.53
CA LYS A 444 7.24 -7.97 15.77
C LYS A 444 6.26 -9.10 16.04
N GLY A 445 6.27 -10.11 15.19
CA GLY A 445 5.83 -11.44 15.58
C GLY A 445 6.84 -11.98 16.58
N GLN A 446 6.47 -12.05 17.86
CA GLN A 446 7.28 -12.82 18.80
C GLN A 446 7.36 -14.26 18.30
N ILE A 447 8.55 -14.64 17.87
CA ILE A 447 9.01 -16.02 17.98
C ILE A 447 8.98 -16.32 19.48
N LEU A 448 7.88 -16.93 19.95
CA LEU A 448 7.74 -17.46 21.29
C LEU A 448 8.84 -18.53 21.50
N SER A 449 10.00 -18.08 21.96
CA SER A 449 11.19 -18.90 22.21
C SER A 449 11.01 -19.89 23.36
N ASP A 450 9.95 -19.75 24.16
CA ASP A 450 9.62 -20.66 25.26
C ASP A 450 8.52 -21.65 24.84
N TRP A 451 8.91 -22.69 24.08
CA TRP A 451 8.02 -23.78 23.65
C TRP A 451 7.20 -24.35 24.81
N ASP A 452 7.80 -24.42 26.01
CA ASP A 452 7.18 -24.96 27.22
C ASP A 452 6.15 -24.07 27.88
N LYS A 453 6.12 -22.77 27.54
CA LYS A 453 5.09 -21.83 27.98
C LYS A 453 3.93 -21.70 26.99
N LEU A 454 4.04 -22.31 25.81
CA LEU A 454 2.98 -22.30 24.80
C LEU A 454 1.81 -23.19 25.20
N ARG A 455 0.59 -22.66 25.08
CA ARG A 455 -0.63 -23.47 25.12
C ARG A 455 -0.63 -24.46 23.93
N PRO A 456 -1.26 -25.65 24.06
CA PRO A 456 -1.31 -26.65 22.99
C PRO A 456 -1.78 -26.13 21.63
N SER A 457 -2.66 -25.12 21.65
CA SER A 457 -3.10 -24.32 20.50
C SER A 457 -1.93 -23.64 19.77
N GLN A 458 -1.16 -22.83 20.49
CA GLN A 458 -0.04 -22.07 19.95
C GLN A 458 1.08 -22.97 19.39
N ARG A 459 1.24 -24.20 19.91
CA ARG A 459 2.17 -25.19 19.35
C ARG A 459 1.73 -25.76 18.00
N ARG A 460 0.42 -25.86 17.73
CA ARG A 460 -0.12 -26.31 16.42
C ARG A 460 0.09 -25.27 15.34
N VAL A 461 -0.13 -24.01 15.68
CA VAL A 461 0.21 -22.83 14.87
C VAL A 461 1.68 -22.82 14.45
N TRP A 462 2.58 -23.07 15.41
CA TRP A 462 4.01 -23.05 15.15
C TRP A 462 4.46 -24.15 14.19
N LYS A 463 3.90 -25.36 14.35
CA LYS A 463 4.13 -26.46 13.39
C LYS A 463 3.68 -26.07 11.99
N ARG A 464 2.55 -25.37 11.87
CA ARG A 464 2.05 -24.88 10.59
C ARG A 464 2.92 -23.78 9.98
N LEU A 465 3.51 -22.91 10.80
CA LEU A 465 4.48 -21.89 10.36
C LEU A 465 5.80 -22.50 9.85
N ILE A 466 6.24 -23.61 10.43
CA ILE A 466 7.37 -24.42 9.93
C ILE A 466 6.98 -25.11 8.61
N GLU A 467 5.77 -25.67 8.53
CA GLU A 467 5.25 -26.33 7.31
C GLU A 467 5.15 -25.39 6.11
N ILE A 468 4.83 -24.10 6.32
CA ILE A 468 4.76 -23.07 5.25
C ILE A 468 6.08 -22.28 5.08
N GLY A 469 7.16 -22.68 5.74
CA GLY A 469 8.50 -22.11 5.56
C GLY A 469 8.70 -20.69 6.14
N MET A 470 7.84 -20.28 7.07
CA MET A 470 7.92 -18.95 7.72
C MET A 470 8.60 -18.99 9.10
N ALA A 471 8.96 -20.17 9.60
CA ALA A 471 9.68 -20.37 10.86
C ALA A 471 10.63 -21.59 10.78
N ASN A 472 11.67 -21.61 11.63
CA ASN A 472 12.66 -22.70 11.67
C ASN A 472 12.47 -23.59 12.92
N GLU A 473 12.90 -24.86 12.85
CA GLU A 473 12.79 -25.85 13.95
C GLU A 473 13.64 -25.53 15.20
N ALA A 474 14.49 -24.50 15.17
CA ALA A 474 15.49 -24.20 16.19
C ALA A 474 14.92 -23.99 17.61
N GLY A 475 13.62 -23.71 17.76
CA GLY A 475 12.94 -23.56 19.06
C GLY A 475 12.51 -24.87 19.74
N MET A 476 12.56 -26.03 19.07
CA MET A 476 12.17 -27.31 19.69
C MET A 476 13.29 -27.95 20.55
N ALA A 477 14.54 -27.50 20.41
CA ALA A 477 15.72 -28.20 20.92
C ALA A 477 16.25 -27.66 22.26
N SER A 478 15.37 -27.32 23.21
CA SER A 478 15.79 -26.84 24.54
C SER A 478 14.96 -27.44 25.68
N GLU A 479 14.95 -28.77 25.85
CA GLU A 479 14.93 -29.42 27.19
C GLU A 479 14.97 -30.95 27.21
N THR A 480 15.21 -31.66 26.09
CA THR A 480 15.35 -33.14 26.14
C THR A 480 16.72 -33.63 26.63
N ALA A 481 17.65 -32.75 26.99
CA ALA A 481 19.00 -33.11 27.45
C ALA A 481 19.22 -33.07 28.98
N LYS A 482 18.19 -32.86 29.83
CA LYS A 482 18.38 -32.73 31.29
C LYS A 482 17.54 -33.61 32.20
N ARG A 483 16.85 -34.64 31.69
CA ARG A 483 16.21 -35.66 32.54
C ARG A 483 16.58 -37.06 32.08
N GLY A 484 17.68 -37.55 32.63
CA GLY A 484 18.15 -38.90 32.40
C GLY A 484 19.52 -39.15 33.03
N HIS A 485 19.66 -38.94 34.33
CA HIS A 485 20.55 -39.70 35.22
C HIS A 485 20.23 -39.36 36.68
N TRP A 486 20.19 -40.45 37.47
CA TRP A 486 19.80 -40.61 38.88
C TRP A 486 18.32 -40.88 39.13
#